data_AF-A0A150Q4B8-F1
#
_entry.id   AF-A0A150Q4B8-F1
#
_cell.length_a   1.000
_cell.length_b   1.000
_cell.length_c   1.000
_cell.angle_alpha   90.00
_cell.angle_beta   90.00
_cell.angle_gamma   90.00
#
_symmetry.space_group_name_H-M   'P 1'
#
loop_
_entity.id
_entity.type
_entity.pdbx_description
1 polymer ?
#
loop_
_entity_poly.entity_id
_entity_poly.type
_entity_poly.pdbx_seq_one_letter_code
_entity_poly.pdbx_strand_id
1 'polypeptide(L)'
;MGRAELGQLIDRDDLDASDGSRGRLSIAVPAAWTRGGADIEIAVPARVTCARCDGGGCDGCARSGAHRAPAELAARTLRLRLPADLTGGATLRLVRPFGEHAPLDQLLIDIRADSAASPGVRCVAPPPSDALARPAS
;
A
#
# COMPACT_ATOMS: atom_id res chain seq x y z
N MET A 1 -20.10 -1.01 -7.48
CA MET A 1 -18.99 -0.11 -7.08
C MET A 1 -18.44 -0.64 -5.76
N GLY A 2 -17.46 -1.54 -5.84
CA GLY A 2 -16.93 -2.24 -4.67
C GLY A 2 -16.00 -1.34 -3.87
N ARG A 3 -16.31 -1.15 -2.58
CA ARG A 3 -15.38 -0.60 -1.60
C ARG A 3 -14.25 -1.62 -1.42
N ALA A 4 -13.00 -1.19 -1.58
CA ALA A 4 -11.86 -2.04 -1.27
C ALA A 4 -11.85 -2.29 0.25
N GLU A 5 -12.22 -3.51 0.65
CA GLU A 5 -12.15 -3.97 2.04
C GLU A 5 -10.69 -4.09 2.48
N LEU A 6 -10.46 -3.83 3.77
CA LEU A 6 -9.14 -3.78 4.40
C LEU A 6 -8.40 -5.10 4.23
N GLY A 7 -7.46 -5.15 3.27
CA GLY A 7 -6.53 -6.27 3.13
C GLY A 7 -5.42 -6.15 4.18
N GLN A 8 -5.59 -6.76 5.35
CA GLN A 8 -4.49 -6.93 6.30
C GLN A 8 -4.24 -8.42 6.60
N LEU A 9 -2.95 -8.75 6.52
CA LEU A 9 -2.30 -10.06 6.61
C LEU A 9 -2.40 -10.92 5.35
N ILE A 10 -1.32 -10.93 4.58
CA ILE A 10 -1.16 -11.80 3.42
C ILE A 10 -0.31 -12.98 3.84
N ASP A 11 -0.80 -14.15 3.47
CA ASP A 11 -0.13 -15.43 3.51
C ASP A 11 1.35 -15.27 3.14
N ARG A 12 2.24 -15.70 4.04
CA ARG A 12 3.68 -15.58 3.87
C ARG A 12 4.15 -16.32 2.60
N ASP A 13 3.50 -17.44 2.28
CA ASP A 13 3.85 -18.26 1.13
C ASP A 13 3.47 -17.57 -0.19
N ASP A 14 2.33 -16.86 -0.26
CA ASP A 14 1.98 -16.02 -1.43
C ASP A 14 2.95 -14.83 -1.61
N LEU A 15 3.46 -14.29 -0.50
CA LEU A 15 4.44 -13.21 -0.49
C LEU A 15 5.79 -13.64 -1.08
N ASP A 16 6.21 -14.87 -0.79
CA ASP A 16 7.48 -15.46 -1.24
C ASP A 16 7.36 -16.04 -2.65
N ALA A 17 6.17 -16.53 -3.04
CA ALA A 17 5.90 -17.07 -4.38
C ALA A 17 5.62 -16.00 -5.44
N SER A 18 5.22 -14.78 -5.05
CA SER A 18 4.85 -13.74 -6.00
C SER A 18 6.10 -13.16 -6.71
N ASP A 19 6.36 -13.64 -7.93
CA ASP A 19 7.46 -13.19 -8.78
C ASP A 19 7.07 -12.12 -9.83
N GLY A 20 5.86 -11.57 -9.66
CA GLY A 20 5.25 -10.61 -10.58
C GLY A 20 5.80 -9.17 -10.47
N SER A 21 5.10 -8.22 -11.07
CA SER A 21 5.45 -6.79 -11.07
C SER A 21 5.43 -6.20 -9.65
N ARG A 22 6.57 -5.67 -9.19
CA ARG A 22 6.74 -5.13 -7.83
C ARG A 22 7.00 -3.64 -7.86
N GLY A 23 6.12 -2.87 -7.23
CA GLY A 23 6.21 -1.42 -7.09
C GLY A 23 6.65 -1.03 -5.69
N ARG A 24 7.31 0.11 -5.56
CA ARG A 24 7.69 0.74 -4.29
C ARG A 24 7.12 2.15 -4.21
N LEU A 25 6.53 2.48 -3.07
CA LEU A 25 6.05 3.80 -2.72
C LEU A 25 6.56 4.16 -1.33
N SER A 26 7.26 5.28 -1.19
CA SER A 26 7.68 5.80 0.12
C SER A 26 6.75 6.92 0.56
N ILE A 27 6.26 6.85 1.79
CA ILE A 27 5.41 7.87 2.40
C ILE A 27 5.90 8.27 3.78
N ALA A 28 5.59 9.50 4.16
CA ALA A 28 5.73 10.03 5.50
C ALA A 28 4.35 10.21 6.14
N VAL A 29 4.26 9.96 7.44
CA VAL A 29 3.07 10.25 8.25
C VAL A 29 3.45 11.00 9.52
N PRO A 30 2.60 11.92 10.03
CA PRO A 30 2.81 12.54 11.32
C PRO A 30 3.00 11.50 12.42
N ALA A 31 4.05 11.64 13.24
CA ALA A 31 4.33 10.72 14.34
C ALA A 31 3.16 10.58 15.34
N ALA A 32 2.29 11.60 15.44
CA ALA A 32 1.09 11.53 16.26
C ALA A 32 0.07 10.48 15.78
N TRP A 33 0.07 10.12 14.50
CA TRP A 33 -0.87 9.14 13.93
C TRP A 33 -0.49 7.68 14.24
N THR A 34 0.76 7.41 14.63
CA THR A 34 1.18 6.04 14.95
C THR A 34 0.69 5.59 16.32
N ARG A 35 0.48 6.54 17.25
CA ARG A 35 0.00 6.25 18.60
C ARG A 35 -1.42 5.65 18.54
N GLY A 36 -1.51 4.34 18.69
CA GLY A 36 -2.78 3.60 18.64
C GLY A 36 -3.14 3.02 17.26
N GLY A 37 -2.26 3.12 16.26
CA GLY A 37 -2.43 2.50 14.95
C GLY A 37 -3.56 3.13 14.12
N ALA A 38 -3.40 4.41 13.74
CA ALA A 38 -4.41 5.11 12.96
C ALA A 38 -4.68 4.45 11.59
N ASP A 39 -5.93 4.54 11.15
CA ASP A 39 -6.33 4.24 9.80
C ASP A 39 -5.95 5.42 8.88
N ILE A 40 -5.28 5.13 7.76
CA ILE A 40 -4.92 6.11 6.74
C ILE A 40 -5.46 5.69 5.38
N GLU A 41 -5.67 6.69 4.52
CA GLU A 41 -5.85 6.51 3.09
C GLU A 41 -4.65 7.07 2.34
N ILE A 42 -4.24 6.38 1.29
CA ILE A 42 -3.12 6.72 0.43
C ILE A 42 -3.63 6.77 -1.01
N ALA A 43 -3.55 7.93 -1.64
CA ALA A 43 -3.68 8.08 -3.08
C ALA A 43 -2.37 7.62 -3.75
N VAL A 44 -2.34 6.39 -4.26
CA VAL A 44 -1.14 5.89 -4.94
C VAL A 44 -0.93 6.68 -6.25
N PRO A 45 0.30 7.06 -6.63
CA PRO A 45 0.57 7.69 -7.91
C PRO A 45 0.23 6.79 -9.10
N ALA A 46 -0.12 7.38 -10.25
CA ALA A 46 -0.40 6.62 -11.47
C ALA A 46 0.81 5.82 -12.00
N ARG A 47 2.03 6.22 -11.60
CA ARG A 47 3.27 5.48 -11.85
C ARG A 47 3.97 5.24 -10.52
N VAL A 48 4.24 3.97 -10.23
CA VAL A 48 4.91 3.52 -9.01
C VAL A 48 6.31 3.07 -9.39
N THR A 49 7.33 3.50 -8.65
CA THR A 49 8.72 3.13 -8.90
C THR A 49 8.87 1.61 -8.88
N CYS A 50 9.63 1.05 -9.82
CA CYS A 50 9.93 -0.38 -9.83
C CYS A 50 10.80 -0.72 -8.61
N ALA A 51 10.33 -1.64 -7.76
CA ALA A 51 11.02 -2.04 -6.54
C ALA A 51 12.29 -2.87 -6.80
N ARG A 52 12.46 -3.41 -8.02
CA ARG A 52 13.63 -4.22 -8.39
C ARG A 52 14.83 -3.37 -8.82
N CYS A 53 14.59 -2.24 -9.46
CA CYS A 53 15.64 -1.40 -10.04
C CYS A 53 15.65 0.03 -9.51
N ASP A 54 14.81 0.33 -8.52
CA ASP A 54 14.67 1.65 -7.88
C ASP A 54 14.58 2.82 -8.88
N GLY A 55 13.84 2.63 -9.98
CA GLY A 55 13.67 3.65 -11.02
C GLY A 55 14.66 3.62 -12.18
N GLY A 56 15.75 2.85 -12.10
CA GLY A 56 16.78 2.80 -13.16
C GLY A 56 16.36 2.12 -14.47
N GLY A 57 15.33 1.28 -14.42
CA GLY A 57 14.88 0.47 -15.55
C GLY A 57 15.52 -0.92 -15.56
N CYS A 58 14.67 -1.96 -15.57
CA CYS A 58 15.06 -3.35 -15.75
C CYS A 58 14.03 -4.07 -16.62
N ASP A 59 14.33 -5.29 -17.06
CA ASP A 59 13.40 -6.05 -17.90
C ASP A 59 12.06 -6.32 -17.19
N GLY A 60 12.06 -6.44 -15.84
CA GLY A 60 10.83 -6.59 -15.05
C GLY A 60 9.87 -5.39 -15.10
N CYS A 61 10.34 -4.19 -15.46
CA CYS A 61 9.49 -3.01 -15.69
C CYS A 61 9.54 -2.52 -17.13
N ALA A 62 9.92 -3.41 -18.07
CA ALA A 62 10.14 -3.09 -19.48
C ALA A 62 11.04 -1.85 -19.69
N ARG A 63 12.10 -1.75 -18.87
CA ARG A 63 13.11 -0.67 -18.87
C ARG A 63 12.56 0.74 -18.61
N SER A 64 11.34 0.85 -18.11
CA SER A 64 10.69 2.14 -17.88
C SER A 64 10.94 2.74 -16.49
N GLY A 65 11.54 1.97 -15.58
CA GLY A 65 11.79 2.36 -14.19
C GLY A 65 10.56 2.34 -13.29
N ALA A 66 9.36 2.10 -13.82
CA ALA A 66 8.11 2.19 -13.05
C ALA A 66 7.02 1.27 -13.59
N HIS A 67 6.09 0.89 -12.72
CA HIS A 67 4.86 0.18 -13.07
C HIS A 67 3.68 1.15 -13.10
N ARG A 68 2.66 0.84 -13.91
CA ARG A 68 1.43 1.63 -13.95
C ARG A 68 0.49 1.18 -12.84
N ALA A 69 -0.21 2.12 -12.21
CA ALA A 69 -1.37 1.86 -11.36
C ALA A 69 -2.67 2.17 -12.14
N PRO A 70 -3.86 1.78 -11.64
CA PRO A 70 -5.13 2.15 -12.28
C PRO A 70 -5.26 3.65 -12.55
N ALA A 71 -5.83 4.01 -13.71
CA ALA A 71 -5.98 5.41 -14.12
C ALA A 71 -6.97 6.20 -13.25
N GLU A 72 -7.97 5.53 -12.68
CA GLU A 72 -8.97 6.14 -11.81
C GLU A 72 -8.41 6.30 -10.38
N LEU A 73 -8.58 7.48 -9.78
CA LEU A 73 -7.99 7.77 -8.46
C LEU A 73 -8.63 6.89 -7.38
N ALA A 74 -9.94 6.70 -7.44
CA ALA A 74 -10.66 5.83 -6.51
C ALA A 74 -10.13 4.38 -6.55
N ALA A 75 -9.77 3.88 -7.73
CA ALA A 75 -9.26 2.52 -7.92
C ALA A 75 -7.80 2.32 -7.47
N ARG A 76 -7.06 3.42 -7.23
CA ARG A 76 -5.70 3.38 -6.68
C ARG A 76 -5.57 4.07 -5.31
N THR A 77 -6.70 4.28 -4.64
CA THR A 77 -6.73 4.76 -3.25
C THR A 77 -6.78 3.56 -2.33
N LEU A 78 -5.77 3.42 -1.48
CA LEU A 78 -5.64 2.29 -0.55
C LEU A 78 -5.90 2.77 0.87
N ARG A 79 -6.58 1.94 1.65
CA ARG A 79 -6.78 2.18 3.08
C ARG A 79 -5.97 1.18 3.89
N LEU A 80 -5.18 1.67 4.84
CA LEU A 80 -4.25 0.86 5.63
C LEU A 80 -4.32 1.28 7.10
N ARG A 81 -4.09 0.32 8.00
CA ARG A 81 -3.82 0.62 9.40
C ARG A 81 -2.31 0.77 9.61
N LEU A 82 -1.92 1.89 10.22
CA LEU A 82 -0.53 2.13 10.59
C LEU A 82 -0.07 1.14 11.69
N PRO A 83 1.17 0.65 11.62
CA PRO A 83 1.81 0.01 12.76
C PRO A 83 1.82 0.94 13.98
N ALA A 84 1.65 0.36 15.17
CA ALA A 84 1.62 1.10 16.43
C ALA A 84 2.98 1.77 16.74
N ASP A 85 4.06 1.26 16.15
CA ASP A 85 5.41 1.82 16.24
C ASP A 85 6.04 1.88 14.84
N LEU A 86 6.62 3.04 14.52
CA LEU A 86 7.38 3.31 13.29
C LEU A 86 8.81 3.73 13.61
N THR A 87 9.32 3.43 14.81
CA THR A 87 10.72 3.66 15.17
C THR A 87 11.63 2.89 14.21
N GLY A 88 12.39 3.61 13.38
CA GLY A 88 13.21 3.02 12.31
C GLY A 88 12.50 2.83 10.96
N GLY A 89 11.24 3.23 10.85
CA GLY A 89 10.41 3.02 9.66
C GLY A 89 9.80 1.61 9.59
N ALA A 90 8.83 1.43 8.70
CA ALA A 90 8.22 0.13 8.44
C ALA A 90 7.91 -0.04 6.95
N THR A 91 8.05 -1.26 6.44
CA THR A 91 7.63 -1.60 5.07
C THR A 91 6.39 -2.48 5.13
N LEU A 92 5.27 -2.00 4.59
CA LEU A 92 4.08 -2.82 4.36
C LEU A 92 4.15 -3.43 2.96
N ARG A 93 3.87 -4.73 2.85
CA ARG A 93 3.78 -5.43 1.56
C ARG A 93 2.32 -5.78 1.29
N LEU A 94 1.81 -5.29 0.16
CA LEU A 94 0.46 -5.58 -0.31
C LEU A 94 0.58 -6.40 -1.61
N VAL A 95 -0.09 -7.55 -1.65
CA VAL A 95 -0.21 -8.39 -2.85
C VAL A 95 -1.52 -8.05 -3.53
N ARG A 96 -1.50 -7.93 -4.86
CA ARG A 96 -2.62 -7.50 -5.71
C ARG A 96 -3.33 -6.27 -5.15
N PRO A 97 -2.62 -5.16 -4.85
CA PRO A 97 -3.15 -3.99 -4.14
C PRO A 97 -4.33 -3.33 -4.85
N PHE A 98 -4.50 -3.55 -6.16
CA PHE A 98 -5.59 -2.99 -6.95
C PHE A 98 -6.52 -4.06 -7.56
N GLY A 99 -6.49 -5.28 -7.01
CA GLY A 99 -7.25 -6.43 -7.51
C GLY A 99 -6.46 -7.35 -8.44
N GLU A 100 -7.04 -8.51 -8.76
CA GLU A 100 -6.39 -9.62 -9.47
C GLU A 100 -5.92 -9.29 -10.89
N HIS A 101 -6.65 -8.43 -11.60
CA HIS A 101 -6.33 -8.06 -12.98
C HIS A 101 -5.48 -6.79 -13.10
N ALA A 102 -5.01 -6.25 -11.98
CA ALA A 102 -4.18 -5.06 -12.00
C ALA A 102 -2.76 -5.36 -12.47
N PRO A 103 -2.09 -4.42 -13.15
CA PRO A 103 -0.72 -4.61 -13.66
C PRO A 103 0.37 -4.69 -12.57
N LEU A 104 0.00 -4.55 -11.29
CA LEU A 104 0.92 -4.56 -10.17
C LEU A 104 0.58 -5.72 -9.24
N ASP A 105 1.45 -6.71 -9.18
CA ASP A 105 1.28 -7.90 -8.34
C ASP A 105 1.64 -7.61 -6.88
N GLN A 106 2.61 -6.74 -6.63
CA GLN A 106 2.97 -6.31 -5.28
C GLN A 106 3.26 -4.81 -5.19
N LEU A 107 2.82 -4.19 -4.10
CA LEU A 107 3.21 -2.85 -3.70
C LEU A 107 3.90 -2.90 -2.33
N LEU A 108 5.15 -2.46 -2.31
CA LEU A 108 5.92 -2.18 -1.09
C LEU A 108 5.68 -0.73 -0.72
N ILE A 109 5.17 -0.49 0.49
CA ILE A 109 4.93 0.84 1.04
C ILE A 109 5.91 1.05 2.18
N ASP A 110 6.93 1.86 1.95
CA ASP A 110 7.89 2.26 2.96
C ASP A 110 7.33 3.47 3.72
N ILE A 111 7.01 3.28 4.99
CA ILE A 111 6.38 4.27 5.85
C ILE A 111 7.40 4.74 6.88
N ARG A 112 7.57 6.06 6.98
CA ARG A 112 8.37 6.70 8.03
C ARG A 112 7.55 7.71 8.81
N ALA A 113 7.87 7.87 10.10
CA ALA A 113 7.37 8.99 10.88
C ALA A 113 8.06 10.30 10.45
N ASP A 114 7.29 11.38 10.35
CA ASP A 114 7.75 12.74 10.09
C ASP A 114 6.84 13.74 10.82
N SER A 115 7.06 15.03 10.61
CA SER A 115 6.25 16.16 11.05
C SER A 115 4.96 16.34 10.23
N ALA A 116 4.97 15.94 8.96
CA ALA A 116 3.85 16.12 8.03
C ALA A 116 3.58 14.84 7.21
N ALA A 117 2.33 14.71 6.78
CA ALA A 117 1.94 13.63 5.86
C ALA A 117 2.45 13.90 4.44
N SER A 118 2.86 12.86 3.73
CA SER A 118 3.12 12.96 2.30
C SER A 118 1.87 13.38 1.53
N PRO A 119 2.01 14.06 0.37
CA PRO A 119 0.88 14.39 -0.49
C PRO A 119 0.05 13.15 -0.84
N GLY A 120 -1.27 13.28 -0.74
CA GLY A 120 -2.20 12.17 -1.01
C GLY A 120 -2.35 11.18 0.15
N VAL A 121 -1.68 11.39 1.29
CA VAL A 121 -1.87 10.59 2.51
C VAL A 121 -2.73 11.37 3.50
N ARG A 122 -3.81 10.74 3.98
CA ARG A 122 -4.71 11.33 4.98
C ARG A 122 -5.08 10.34 6.07
N CYS A 123 -5.16 10.81 7.30
CA CYS A 123 -5.77 10.06 8.40
C CYS A 123 -7.29 10.01 8.19
N VAL A 124 -7.89 8.85 8.43
CA VAL A 124 -9.34 8.65 8.32
C VAL A 124 -9.88 8.03 9.59
N ALA A 125 -11.13 8.33 9.92
CA ALA A 125 -11.80 7.66 11.03
C ALA A 125 -11.86 6.14 10.76
N PRO A 126 -11.61 5.28 11.77
CA PRO A 126 -11.76 3.84 11.62
C PRO A 126 -13.18 3.52 11.12
N PRO A 127 -13.37 2.46 10.31
CA PRO A 127 -14.73 2.08 9.93
C PRO A 127 -15.50 1.67 11.19
N PRO A 128 -16.82 1.89 11.25
CA PRO A 128 -17.62 1.39 12.36
C PRO A 128 -17.43 -0.13 12.48
N SER A 129 -17.19 -0.61 13.69
CA SER A 129 -16.76 -1.99 14.00
C SER A 129 -17.67 -3.11 13.48
N ASP A 130 -18.90 -2.79 13.08
CA ASP A 130 -19.87 -3.74 12.51
C ASP A 130 -19.41 -4.33 11.16
N ALA A 131 -18.50 -3.65 10.44
CA ALA A 131 -17.97 -4.15 9.17
C ALA A 131 -16.87 -5.23 9.32
N LEU A 132 -16.41 -5.53 10.54
CA LEU A 132 -15.36 -6.52 10.83
C LEU A 132 -15.91 -7.85 11.36
N ALA A 133 -17.24 -8.02 11.40
CA ALA A 133 -17.85 -9.30 11.72
C ALA A 133 -17.54 -10.32 10.60
N ARG A 134 -16.49 -11.14 10.83
CA ARG A 134 -16.25 -12.36 10.06
C ARG A 134 -17.56 -13.16 9.99
N PRO A 135 -18.01 -13.67 8.82
CA PRO A 135 -18.89 -14.81 8.84
C PRO A 135 -18.12 -15.95 9.53
N ALA A 136 -18.62 -16.38 10.68
CA ALA A 136 -18.18 -17.63 11.28
C ALA A 136 -18.47 -18.75 10.27
N SER A 137 -17.46 -19.52 9.92
CA SER A 137 -17.59 -20.83 9.28
C SER A 137 -16.76 -21.81 10.10
#